data_AF-A0A931T0N5-F1
#
_entry.id   AF-A0A931T0N5-F1
#
_cell.length_a   1.000
_cell.length_b   1.000
_cell.length_c   1.000
_cell.angle_alpha   90.00
_cell.angle_beta   90.00
_cell.angle_gamma   90.00
#
_symmetry.space_group_name_H-M   'P 1'
#
loop_
_entity.id
_entity.type
_entity.pdbx_description
1 polymer ?
#
loop_
_entity_poly.entity_id
_entity_poly.type
_entity_poly.pdbx_seq_one_letter_code
_entity_poly.pdbx_strand_id
1 'polypeptide(L)'
;ETHHLALDIDLYLRIALELYLKRLLVGGLERVYEIGRNFRNEGIDRSHNPEFTMLEVYQAYGDYETMMELVTALVRAAALAVRGTLRFEYPEFGGAFRVRHYTELLSDLLAAGRVPVATRLTRVATYHDPCYLSRYTEVTEAPREILRALGLTLVEMGRNRANSFCCGAGGGRIWMGDTRTPGVPTPSEQRIHEALEIAGVRYFVVACPKDVTMYRDAVKTSGQEGRIEVKELIEVVEEAIS
;
A
#
# COMPACT_ATOMS: atom_id res chain seq x y z
N GLU A 1 26.20 -18.42 13.96
CA GLU A 1 27.61 -18.36 14.37
C GLU A 1 28.44 -18.09 13.12
N THR A 2 29.52 -17.32 13.26
CA THR A 2 30.48 -17.01 12.19
C THR A 2 31.86 -16.84 12.82
N HIS A 3 32.93 -16.84 12.03
CA HIS A 3 34.29 -16.80 12.55
C HIS A 3 35.11 -15.66 11.91
N HIS A 4 35.88 -14.94 12.73
CA HIS A 4 36.72 -13.83 12.28
C HIS A 4 38.18 -14.27 12.10
N LEU A 5 38.56 -14.66 10.87
CA LEU A 5 39.85 -15.29 10.55
C LEU A 5 41.09 -14.55 11.06
N ALA A 6 41.16 -13.22 10.92
CA ALA A 6 42.37 -12.48 11.31
C ALA A 6 42.54 -12.31 12.83
N LEU A 7 41.45 -12.47 13.59
CA LEU A 7 41.46 -12.33 15.05
C LEU A 7 41.32 -13.70 15.74
N ASP A 8 41.05 -14.76 14.96
CA ASP A 8 40.84 -16.13 15.43
C ASP A 8 39.80 -16.22 16.57
N ILE A 9 38.65 -15.57 16.37
CA ILE A 9 37.54 -15.56 17.34
C ILE A 9 36.21 -15.89 16.68
N ASP A 10 35.38 -16.61 17.43
CA ASP A 10 33.98 -16.85 17.06
C ASP A 10 33.12 -15.63 17.38
N LEU A 11 32.19 -15.34 16.48
CA LEU A 11 31.26 -14.23 16.58
C LEU A 11 29.82 -14.71 16.34
N TYR A 12 28.91 -14.00 17.00
CA TYR A 12 27.48 -14.23 16.84
C TYR A 12 26.84 -13.01 16.21
N LEU A 13 25.94 -13.27 15.26
CA LEU A 13 25.07 -12.21 14.74
C LEU A 13 24.11 -11.81 15.85
N ARG A 14 23.88 -10.50 15.99
CA ARG A 14 23.04 -9.94 17.05
C ARG A 14 21.57 -10.37 16.88
N ILE A 15 20.93 -10.71 18.00
CA ILE A 15 19.51 -11.11 18.06
C ILE A 15 18.59 -9.93 18.45
N ALA A 16 19.16 -8.85 18.99
CA ALA A 16 18.52 -7.63 19.46
C ALA A 16 19.54 -6.46 19.47
N LEU A 17 19.06 -5.22 19.56
CA LEU A 17 19.88 -3.99 19.63
C LEU A 17 20.08 -3.53 21.09
N GLU A 18 19.24 -4.03 22.00
CA GLU A 18 19.14 -3.76 23.44
C GLU A 18 20.46 -3.43 24.15
N LEU A 19 21.41 -4.35 24.16
CA LEU A 19 22.53 -4.27 25.09
C LEU A 19 23.43 -3.06 24.81
N TYR A 20 23.64 -2.73 23.53
CA TYR A 20 24.47 -1.59 23.15
C TYR A 20 23.75 -0.27 23.45
N LEU A 21 22.45 -0.19 23.19
CA LEU A 21 21.65 0.99 23.51
C LEU A 21 21.58 1.25 25.03
N LYS A 22 21.45 0.18 25.85
CA LYS A 22 21.52 0.30 27.31
C LYS A 22 22.89 0.76 27.82
N ARG A 23 23.98 0.35 27.17
CA ARG A 23 25.33 0.85 27.50
C ARG A 23 25.46 2.35 27.21
N LEU A 24 24.87 2.83 26.12
CA LEU A 24 24.85 4.26 25.79
C LEU A 24 24.04 5.08 26.80
N LEU A 25 22.90 4.54 27.26
CA LEU A 25 22.13 5.12 28.37
C LEU A 25 22.96 5.29 29.64
N VAL A 26 23.63 4.21 30.07
CA VAL A 26 24.53 4.24 31.24
C VAL A 26 25.69 5.22 31.02
N GLY A 27 26.15 5.37 29.78
CA GLY A 27 27.14 6.36 29.36
C GLY A 27 26.65 7.82 29.35
N GLY A 28 25.39 8.07 29.73
CA GLY A 28 24.83 9.41 29.87
C GLY A 28 24.01 9.91 28.67
N LEU A 29 23.80 9.08 27.64
CA LEU A 29 22.90 9.44 26.54
C LEU A 29 21.45 9.13 26.92
N GLU A 30 20.70 10.17 27.28
CA GLU A 30 19.36 10.03 27.85
C GLU A 30 18.30 9.50 26.87
N ARG A 31 18.51 9.63 25.57
CA ARG A 31 17.56 9.18 24.53
C ARG A 31 18.34 8.59 23.37
N VAL A 32 18.14 7.29 23.13
CA VAL A 32 18.87 6.55 22.10
C VAL A 32 17.92 5.65 21.32
N TYR A 33 18.21 5.47 20.04
CA TYR A 33 17.47 4.56 19.19
C TYR A 33 18.38 3.98 18.11
N GLU A 34 18.02 2.81 17.60
CA GLU A 34 18.64 2.24 16.41
C GLU A 34 17.59 1.56 15.55
N ILE A 35 17.67 1.76 14.23
CA ILE A 35 16.97 0.95 13.23
C ILE A 35 18.01 0.02 12.62
N GLY A 36 17.92 -1.27 12.92
CA GLY A 36 18.99 -2.21 12.64
C GLY A 36 18.50 -3.59 12.26
N ARG A 37 19.40 -4.38 11.66
CA ARG A 37 19.16 -5.79 11.36
C ARG A 37 19.39 -6.67 12.57
N ASN A 38 18.49 -7.61 12.83
CA ASN A 38 18.63 -8.68 13.80
C ASN A 38 18.54 -10.03 13.10
N PHE A 39 19.23 -11.02 13.65
CA PHE A 39 19.34 -12.35 13.08
C PHE A 39 18.94 -13.37 14.14
N ARG A 40 17.96 -14.22 13.85
CA ARG A 40 17.51 -15.29 14.76
C ARG A 40 17.46 -16.60 14.02
N ASN A 41 18.14 -17.60 14.57
CA ASN A 41 18.19 -18.94 13.98
C ASN A 41 16.96 -19.74 14.42
N GLU A 42 15.78 -19.30 13.98
CA GLU A 42 14.47 -19.84 14.30
C GLU A 42 13.75 -20.33 13.03
N GLY A 43 12.65 -21.08 13.19
CA GLY A 43 11.86 -21.56 12.06
C GLY A 43 11.22 -20.43 11.24
N ILE A 44 11.07 -20.65 9.94
CA ILE A 44 10.46 -19.68 9.02
C ILE A 44 8.96 -19.92 8.95
N ASP A 45 8.17 -18.86 9.11
CA ASP A 45 6.73 -18.88 8.86
C ASP A 45 6.25 -17.55 8.28
N ARG A 46 4.94 -17.32 8.26
CA ARG A 46 4.32 -16.11 7.69
C ARG A 46 4.70 -14.81 8.43
N SER A 47 5.19 -14.92 9.65
CA SER A 47 5.56 -13.83 10.56
C SER A 47 7.03 -13.83 10.97
N HIS A 48 7.77 -14.92 10.74
CA HIS A 48 9.16 -15.05 11.16
C HIS A 48 10.11 -15.20 9.97
N ASN A 49 11.02 -14.23 9.81
CA ASN A 49 12.15 -14.31 8.89
C ASN A 49 13.46 -14.35 9.71
N PRO A 50 14.46 -15.20 9.37
CA PRO A 50 15.70 -15.32 10.13
C PRO A 50 16.54 -14.04 10.19
N GLU A 51 16.30 -13.12 9.26
CA GLU A 51 16.84 -11.77 9.26
C GLU A 51 15.68 -10.76 9.20
N PHE A 52 15.63 -9.79 10.11
CA PHE A 52 14.58 -8.77 10.09
C PHE A 52 15.08 -7.42 10.60
N THR A 53 14.39 -6.35 10.21
CA THR A 53 14.67 -4.99 10.66
C THR A 53 13.81 -4.66 11.86
N MET A 54 14.43 -4.06 12.89
CA MET A 54 13.75 -3.60 14.10
C MET A 54 14.17 -2.17 14.40
N LEU A 55 13.22 -1.37 14.89
CA LEU A 55 13.51 -0.14 15.63
C LEU A 55 13.51 -0.50 17.11
N GLU A 56 14.59 -0.18 17.81
CA GLU A 56 14.66 -0.28 19.25
C GLU A 56 15.00 1.09 19.84
N VAL A 57 14.29 1.48 20.91
CA VAL A 57 14.34 2.83 21.48
C VAL A 57 14.47 2.73 22.99
N TYR A 58 15.24 3.65 23.57
CA TYR A 58 15.39 3.76 25.02
C TYR A 58 15.42 5.23 25.46
N GLN A 59 14.82 5.50 26.61
CA GLN A 59 14.78 6.82 27.23
C GLN A 59 15.05 6.70 28.74
N ALA A 60 16.02 7.46 29.23
CA ALA A 60 16.32 7.60 30.65
C ALA A 60 15.16 8.30 31.38
N TYR A 61 14.96 7.93 32.64
CA TYR A 61 13.90 8.46 33.51
C TYR A 61 12.46 8.22 33.02
N GLY A 62 12.29 7.49 31.91
CA GLY A 62 11.00 7.05 31.41
C GLY A 62 10.67 5.64 31.91
N ASP A 63 9.39 5.39 32.05
CA ASP A 63 8.83 4.08 32.34
C ASP A 63 8.02 3.56 31.12
N TYR A 64 7.20 2.53 31.34
CA TYR A 64 6.38 1.97 30.29
C TYR A 64 5.32 2.96 29.77
N GLU A 65 4.84 3.91 30.59
CA GLU A 65 3.87 4.93 30.15
C GLU A 65 4.50 5.90 29.16
N THR A 66 5.73 6.32 29.46
CA THR A 66 6.55 7.12 28.53
C THR A 66 6.72 6.41 27.19
N MET A 67 6.94 5.08 27.21
CA MET A 67 7.07 4.30 25.98
C MET A 67 5.75 4.12 25.24
N MET A 68 4.62 3.98 25.94
CA MET A 68 3.30 3.93 25.31
C MET A 68 3.00 5.23 24.55
N GLU A 69 3.24 6.38 25.17
CA GLU A 69 3.05 7.68 24.52
C GLU A 69 3.94 7.83 23.27
N LEU A 70 5.21 7.44 23.38
CA LEU A 70 6.15 7.49 22.27
C LEU A 70 5.75 6.58 21.11
N VAL A 71 5.34 5.34 21.39
CA VAL A 71 4.90 4.38 20.37
C VAL A 71 3.65 4.90 19.66
N THR A 72 2.66 5.41 20.40
CA THR A 72 1.45 6.00 19.81
C THR A 72 1.79 7.19 18.92
N ALA A 73 2.64 8.11 19.40
CA ALA A 73 3.07 9.26 18.60
C ALA A 73 3.81 8.84 17.32
N LEU A 74 4.69 7.84 17.43
CA LEU A 74 5.48 7.31 16.31
C LEU A 74 4.58 6.64 15.26
N VAL A 75 3.67 5.76 15.68
CA VAL A 75 2.73 5.08 14.77
C VAL A 75 1.84 6.09 14.06
N ARG A 76 1.30 7.07 14.80
CA ARG A 76 0.48 8.14 14.22
C ARG A 76 1.26 8.98 13.21
N ALA A 77 2.47 9.40 13.56
CA ALA A 77 3.33 10.19 12.68
C ALA A 77 3.71 9.40 11.43
N ALA A 78 4.04 8.11 11.57
CA ALA A 78 4.33 7.23 10.44
C ALA A 78 3.09 7.02 9.55
N ALA A 79 1.91 6.79 10.13
CA ALA A 79 0.66 6.67 9.40
C ALA A 79 0.36 7.95 8.60
N LEU A 80 0.47 9.13 9.23
CA LEU A 80 0.31 10.42 8.57
C LEU A 80 1.34 10.62 7.45
N ALA A 81 2.62 10.36 7.71
CA ALA A 81 3.69 10.56 6.75
C ALA A 81 3.56 9.65 5.52
N VAL A 82 3.11 8.40 5.71
CA VAL A 82 2.99 7.41 4.63
C VAL A 82 1.67 7.53 3.88
N ARG A 83 0.58 7.94 4.56
CA ARG A 83 -0.79 7.82 4.06
C ARG A 83 -1.51 9.15 3.87
N GLY A 84 -1.07 10.21 4.52
CA GLY A 84 -1.75 11.51 4.54
C GLY A 84 -3.14 11.48 5.19
N THR A 85 -3.53 10.39 5.88
CA THR A 85 -4.87 10.26 6.48
C THR A 85 -4.87 9.35 7.72
N LEU A 86 -5.66 9.73 8.73
CA LEU A 86 -5.87 9.04 10.02
C LEU A 86 -7.25 8.37 10.08
N ARG A 87 -7.76 7.86 8.96
CA ARG A 87 -9.14 7.37 8.77
C ARG A 87 -9.69 6.43 9.87
N PHE A 88 -8.87 5.93 10.79
CA PHE A 88 -9.25 4.98 11.83
C PHE A 88 -9.03 5.42 13.29
N GLU A 89 -8.37 6.55 13.58
CA GLU A 89 -8.02 6.93 14.98
C GLU A 89 -8.83 8.12 15.54
N TYR A 90 -9.76 8.70 14.77
CA TYR A 90 -10.51 9.89 15.23
C TYR A 90 -11.24 9.73 16.57
N PRO A 91 -11.88 8.57 16.88
CA PRO A 91 -12.55 8.39 18.18
C PRO A 91 -11.60 8.47 19.38
N GLU A 92 -10.34 8.04 19.23
CA GLU A 92 -9.33 8.08 20.29
C GLU A 92 -8.90 9.52 20.62
N PHE A 93 -9.13 10.46 19.71
CA PHE A 93 -8.88 11.89 19.88
C PHE A 93 -10.16 12.71 20.15
N GLY A 94 -11.27 12.05 20.51
CA GLY A 94 -12.56 12.71 20.78
C GLY A 94 -13.28 13.20 19.52
N GLY A 95 -12.84 12.80 18.33
CA GLY A 95 -13.45 13.17 17.04
C GLY A 95 -14.49 12.14 16.58
N ALA A 96 -15.75 12.57 16.42
CA ALA A 96 -16.81 11.77 15.82
C ALA A 96 -16.97 12.12 14.33
N PHE A 97 -16.01 11.73 13.49
CA PHE A 97 -16.04 12.01 12.05
C PHE A 97 -16.35 10.76 11.22
N ARG A 98 -17.30 10.87 10.29
CA ARG A 98 -17.52 9.86 9.26
C ARG A 98 -16.57 10.12 8.09
N VAL A 99 -15.47 9.36 8.03
CA VAL A 99 -14.51 9.48 6.94
C VAL A 99 -14.90 8.55 5.80
N ARG A 100 -14.95 9.10 4.58
CA ARG A 100 -15.35 8.40 3.35
C ARG A 100 -14.22 8.45 2.33
N HIS A 101 -14.08 7.40 1.53
CA HIS A 101 -13.29 7.47 0.31
C HIS A 101 -14.07 8.31 -0.70
N TYR A 102 -13.36 9.02 -1.58
CA TYR A 102 -14.02 9.86 -2.57
C TYR A 102 -14.98 9.05 -3.48
N THR A 103 -14.69 7.76 -3.71
CA THR A 103 -15.59 6.86 -4.46
C THR A 103 -16.91 6.62 -3.75
N GLU A 104 -16.95 6.55 -2.42
CA GLU A 104 -18.22 6.40 -1.71
C GLU A 104 -19.06 7.67 -1.86
N LEU A 105 -18.44 8.84 -1.70
CA LEU A 105 -19.11 10.13 -1.88
C LEU A 105 -19.64 10.30 -3.32
N LEU A 106 -18.83 9.96 -4.32
CA LEU A 106 -19.23 10.05 -5.73
C LEU A 106 -20.36 9.07 -6.06
N SER A 107 -20.34 7.85 -5.51
CA SER A 107 -21.44 6.89 -5.71
C SER A 107 -22.76 7.46 -5.22
N ASP A 108 -22.80 8.01 -4.00
CA ASP A 108 -24.00 8.67 -3.45
C ASP A 108 -24.45 9.85 -4.31
N LEU A 109 -23.51 10.70 -4.75
CA LEU A 109 -23.84 11.89 -5.53
C LEU A 109 -24.41 11.53 -6.91
N LEU A 110 -23.88 10.50 -7.57
CA LEU A 110 -24.43 9.97 -8.83
C LEU A 110 -25.81 9.34 -8.62
N ALA A 111 -25.96 8.52 -7.57
CA ALA A 111 -27.24 7.90 -7.22
C ALA A 111 -28.33 8.95 -6.90
N ALA A 112 -27.93 10.07 -6.28
CA ALA A 112 -28.81 11.20 -6.00
C ALA A 112 -29.03 12.15 -7.20
N GLY A 113 -28.43 11.88 -8.38
CA GLY A 113 -28.53 12.73 -9.56
C GLY A 113 -27.86 14.11 -9.41
N ARG A 114 -26.95 14.26 -8.44
CA ARG A 114 -26.26 15.53 -8.14
C ARG A 114 -25.00 15.74 -8.97
N VAL A 115 -24.52 14.69 -9.64
CA VAL A 115 -23.47 14.75 -10.64
C VAL A 115 -24.12 14.43 -11.99
N PRO A 116 -24.20 15.40 -12.92
CA PRO A 116 -24.86 15.19 -14.20
C PRO A 116 -24.00 14.30 -15.10
N VAL A 117 -24.58 13.23 -15.64
CA VAL A 117 -23.94 12.39 -16.66
C VAL A 117 -24.41 12.86 -18.02
N ALA A 118 -23.58 13.65 -18.70
CA ALA A 118 -23.88 14.20 -20.03
C ALA A 118 -23.76 13.11 -21.12
N THR A 119 -22.75 12.25 -21.01
CA THR A 119 -22.43 11.21 -21.99
C THR A 119 -22.33 9.85 -21.33
N ARG A 120 -23.02 8.84 -21.87
CA ARG A 120 -22.88 7.44 -21.42
C ARG A 120 -21.69 6.76 -22.10
N LEU A 121 -20.80 6.20 -21.29
CA LEU A 121 -19.57 5.56 -21.73
C LEU A 121 -19.82 4.11 -22.14
N THR A 122 -20.06 3.81 -23.43
CA THR A 122 -20.42 2.45 -23.90
C THR A 122 -19.22 1.49 -24.07
N ARG A 123 -18.16 1.65 -23.27
CA ARG A 123 -16.91 0.87 -23.37
C ARG A 123 -16.90 -0.30 -22.39
N VAL A 124 -16.17 -1.36 -22.72
CA VAL A 124 -15.88 -2.45 -21.78
C VAL A 124 -14.73 -2.01 -20.86
N ALA A 125 -14.96 -2.13 -19.55
CA ALA A 125 -13.99 -1.77 -18.53
C ALA A 125 -13.79 -2.92 -17.54
N THR A 126 -12.62 -2.94 -16.93
CA THR A 126 -12.37 -3.71 -15.71
C THR A 126 -11.88 -2.77 -14.62
N TYR A 127 -12.04 -3.21 -13.36
CA TYR A 127 -11.62 -2.45 -12.20
C TYR A 127 -10.54 -3.22 -11.43
N HIS A 128 -9.47 -2.52 -11.08
CA HIS A 128 -8.51 -3.00 -10.13
C HIS A 128 -8.82 -2.45 -8.74
N ASP A 129 -9.14 -3.35 -7.81
CA ASP A 129 -9.34 -3.02 -6.41
C ASP A 129 -7.99 -2.71 -5.73
N PRO A 130 -7.73 -1.43 -5.34
CA PRO A 130 -6.50 -1.08 -4.65
C PRO A 130 -6.44 -1.75 -3.29
N CYS A 131 -5.27 -2.28 -2.93
CA CYS A 131 -5.11 -3.13 -1.75
C CYS A 131 -5.59 -2.48 -0.44
N TYR A 132 -5.42 -1.16 -0.28
CA TYR A 132 -5.92 -0.49 0.93
C TYR A 132 -7.43 -0.32 0.93
N LEU A 133 -7.97 0.08 -0.21
CA LEU A 133 -9.40 0.37 -0.35
C LEU A 133 -10.22 -0.92 -0.14
N SER A 134 -9.75 -2.03 -0.71
CA SER A 134 -10.47 -3.31 -0.64
C SER A 134 -10.23 -4.10 0.63
N ARG A 135 -9.00 -4.17 1.17
CA ARG A 135 -8.69 -5.06 2.31
C ARG A 135 -8.77 -4.38 3.68
N TYR A 136 -8.59 -3.07 3.75
CA TYR A 136 -8.50 -2.35 5.03
C TYR A 136 -9.70 -1.45 5.28
N THR A 137 -10.25 -0.85 4.22
CA THR A 137 -11.49 -0.07 4.34
C THR A 137 -12.73 -0.85 3.90
N GLU A 138 -12.55 -2.03 3.30
CA GLU A 138 -13.62 -2.91 2.77
C GLU A 138 -14.56 -2.24 1.75
N VAL A 139 -14.12 -1.11 1.19
CA VAL A 139 -14.85 -0.37 0.16
C VAL A 139 -14.59 -1.04 -1.18
N THR A 140 -15.55 -1.84 -1.62
CA THR A 140 -15.44 -2.59 -2.89
C THR A 140 -16.54 -2.25 -3.88
N GLU A 141 -17.77 -1.96 -3.44
CA GLU A 141 -18.89 -1.75 -4.37
C GLU A 141 -18.98 -0.33 -4.93
N ALA A 142 -18.65 0.70 -4.14
CA ALA A 142 -18.78 2.10 -4.60
C ALA A 142 -18.10 2.41 -5.95
N PRO A 143 -16.85 1.96 -6.23
CA PRO A 143 -16.25 2.12 -7.55
C PRO A 143 -17.04 1.45 -8.68
N ARG A 144 -17.63 0.28 -8.41
CA ARG A 144 -18.38 -0.51 -9.38
C ARG A 144 -19.72 0.13 -9.70
N GLU A 145 -20.40 0.63 -8.68
CA GLU A 145 -21.64 1.41 -8.80
C GLU A 145 -21.43 2.64 -9.69
N ILE A 146 -20.36 3.39 -9.46
CA ILE A 146 -20.00 4.54 -10.30
C ILE A 146 -19.82 4.10 -11.75
N LEU A 147 -18.95 3.11 -12.01
CA LEU A 147 -18.66 2.69 -13.38
C LEU A 147 -19.91 2.21 -14.15
N ARG A 148 -20.81 1.49 -13.47
CA ARG A 148 -22.10 1.10 -14.06
C ARG A 148 -23.02 2.31 -14.30
N ALA A 149 -23.08 3.26 -13.36
CA ALA A 149 -23.90 4.46 -13.50
C ALA A 149 -23.45 5.34 -14.68
N LEU A 150 -22.15 5.38 -14.97
CA LEU A 150 -21.58 6.08 -16.13
C LEU A 150 -21.82 5.35 -17.47
N GLY A 151 -22.34 4.12 -17.44
CA GLY A 151 -22.73 3.36 -18.63
C GLY A 151 -21.71 2.32 -19.13
N LEU A 152 -20.61 2.10 -18.39
CA LEU A 152 -19.60 1.12 -18.80
C LEU A 152 -20.08 -0.32 -18.60
N THR A 153 -19.68 -1.19 -19.51
CA THR A 153 -19.80 -2.64 -19.35
C THR A 153 -18.64 -3.12 -18.47
N LEU A 154 -18.89 -3.23 -17.16
CA LEU A 154 -17.89 -3.67 -16.20
C LEU A 154 -17.76 -5.20 -16.21
N VAL A 155 -16.55 -5.69 -16.50
CA VAL A 155 -16.18 -7.11 -16.42
C VAL A 155 -15.07 -7.27 -15.38
N GLU A 156 -15.31 -8.14 -14.40
CA GLU A 156 -14.36 -8.39 -13.32
C GLU A 156 -13.24 -9.34 -13.77
N MET A 157 -12.00 -9.03 -13.36
CA MET A 157 -10.92 -10.00 -13.39
C MET A 157 -11.14 -11.07 -12.30
N GLY A 158 -10.58 -12.27 -12.49
CA GLY A 158 -10.80 -13.39 -11.55
C GLY A 158 -10.39 -13.08 -10.11
N ARG A 159 -9.24 -12.42 -9.91
CA ARG A 159 -8.80 -11.91 -8.61
C ARG A 159 -9.35 -10.50 -8.38
N ASN A 160 -10.35 -10.32 -7.52
CA ASN A 160 -10.98 -9.02 -7.24
C ASN A 160 -11.33 -8.87 -5.74
N ARG A 161 -11.81 -7.67 -5.35
CA ARG A 161 -12.15 -7.28 -3.98
C ARG A 161 -11.00 -7.57 -3.01
N ALA A 162 -11.26 -8.26 -1.90
CA ALA A 162 -10.24 -8.62 -0.92
C ALA A 162 -9.13 -9.53 -1.52
N ASN A 163 -9.45 -10.31 -2.55
CA ASN A 163 -8.52 -11.20 -3.26
C ASN A 163 -7.79 -10.50 -4.42
N SER A 164 -7.89 -9.17 -4.54
CA SER A 164 -7.18 -8.42 -5.58
C SER A 164 -5.67 -8.55 -5.47
N PHE A 165 -5.00 -8.52 -6.62
CA PHE A 165 -3.55 -8.62 -6.69
C PHE A 165 -2.86 -7.30 -6.33
N CYS A 166 -1.57 -7.31 -5.99
CA CYS A 166 -0.84 -6.08 -5.66
C CYS A 166 -0.35 -5.39 -6.94
N CYS A 167 -0.43 -4.06 -6.99
CA CYS A 167 0.16 -3.26 -8.07
C CYS A 167 1.70 -3.19 -8.01
N GLY A 168 2.30 -3.57 -6.88
CA GLY A 168 3.76 -3.56 -6.68
C GLY A 168 4.34 -2.28 -6.07
N ALA A 169 3.55 -1.21 -5.88
CA ALA A 169 4.03 0.06 -5.30
C ALA A 169 4.09 0.11 -3.76
N GLY A 170 3.38 -0.79 -3.08
CA GLY A 170 3.25 -0.79 -1.62
C GLY A 170 4.58 -0.98 -0.87
N GLY A 171 4.61 -0.66 0.43
CA GLY A 171 5.79 -0.88 1.28
C GLY A 171 7.05 -0.08 0.87
N GLY A 172 6.87 1.05 0.17
CA GLY A 172 7.98 1.88 -0.32
C GLY A 172 8.61 1.40 -1.63
N ARG A 173 8.13 0.29 -2.23
CA ARG A 173 8.69 -0.29 -3.46
C ARG A 173 8.69 0.67 -4.64
N ILE A 174 7.72 1.58 -4.73
CA ILE A 174 7.66 2.63 -5.77
C ILE A 174 8.86 3.59 -5.74
N TRP A 175 9.54 3.72 -4.60
CA TRP A 175 10.70 4.60 -4.42
C TRP A 175 12.03 3.84 -4.41
N MET A 176 11.99 2.52 -4.45
CA MET A 176 13.20 1.71 -4.55
C MET A 176 13.71 1.76 -5.99
N GLY A 177 15.03 1.73 -6.16
CA GLY A 177 15.64 1.58 -7.48
C GLY A 177 15.14 0.33 -8.21
N ASP A 178 15.45 0.25 -9.50
CA ASP A 178 15.05 -0.88 -10.32
C ASP A 178 15.61 -2.21 -9.75
N THR A 179 14.73 -2.98 -9.13
CA THR A 179 15.02 -4.30 -8.56
C THR A 179 14.37 -5.40 -9.37
N ARG A 180 13.99 -5.12 -10.62
CA ARG A 180 13.38 -6.11 -11.53
C ARG A 180 14.38 -7.22 -11.79
N THR A 181 13.92 -8.46 -11.63
CA THR A 181 14.67 -9.61 -12.13
C THR A 181 14.46 -9.69 -13.64
N PRO A 182 15.53 -9.69 -14.46
CA PRO A 182 15.39 -9.80 -15.90
C PRO A 182 14.55 -11.01 -16.30
N GLY A 183 13.57 -10.80 -17.19
CA GLY A 183 12.67 -11.85 -17.68
C GLY A 183 11.51 -12.22 -16.75
N VAL A 184 11.41 -11.63 -15.56
CA VAL A 184 10.28 -11.86 -14.64
C VAL A 184 9.30 -10.67 -14.71
N PRO A 185 8.05 -10.89 -15.14
CA PRO A 185 7.05 -9.82 -15.17
C PRO A 185 6.75 -9.29 -13.76
N THR A 186 6.71 -7.98 -13.63
CA THR A 186 6.31 -7.29 -12.40
C THR A 186 4.86 -7.60 -12.04
N PRO A 187 4.45 -7.43 -10.77
CA PRO A 187 3.06 -7.65 -10.37
C PRO A 187 2.05 -6.80 -11.18
N SER A 188 2.42 -5.58 -11.55
CA SER A 188 1.58 -4.71 -12.39
C SER A 188 1.45 -5.23 -13.82
N GLU A 189 2.55 -5.70 -14.44
CA GLU A 189 2.51 -6.33 -15.78
C GLU A 189 1.66 -7.59 -15.82
N GLN A 190 1.83 -8.49 -14.84
CA GLN A 190 0.99 -9.70 -14.74
C GLN A 190 -0.50 -9.33 -14.67
N ARG A 191 -0.82 -8.28 -13.91
CA ARG A 191 -2.21 -7.85 -13.75
C ARG A 191 -2.78 -7.16 -14.99
N ILE A 192 -1.97 -6.45 -15.78
CA ILE A 192 -2.39 -5.94 -17.10
C ILE A 192 -2.64 -7.11 -18.06
N HIS A 193 -1.82 -8.15 -18.04
CA HIS A 193 -2.05 -9.35 -18.86
C HIS A 193 -3.39 -10.02 -18.51
N GLU A 194 -3.71 -10.20 -17.22
CA GLU A 194 -5.02 -10.71 -16.80
C GLU A 194 -6.18 -9.85 -17.30
N ALA A 195 -6.03 -8.51 -17.27
CA ALA A 195 -7.06 -7.63 -17.80
C ALA A 195 -7.27 -7.82 -19.30
N LEU A 196 -6.19 -8.00 -20.06
CA LEU A 196 -6.22 -8.18 -21.52
C LEU A 196 -6.86 -9.51 -21.96
N GLU A 197 -7.04 -10.48 -21.06
CA GLU A 197 -7.83 -11.69 -21.32
C GLU A 197 -9.33 -11.38 -21.46
N ILE A 198 -9.79 -10.23 -20.93
CA ILE A 198 -11.17 -9.78 -21.06
C ILE A 198 -11.42 -9.28 -22.48
N ALA A 199 -12.30 -9.97 -23.20
CA ALA A 199 -12.66 -9.62 -24.57
C ALA A 199 -13.19 -8.19 -24.68
N GLY A 200 -12.56 -7.39 -25.56
CA GLY A 200 -12.98 -6.02 -25.85
C GLY A 200 -12.67 -5.00 -24.76
N VAL A 201 -11.95 -5.36 -23.70
CA VAL A 201 -11.56 -4.41 -22.64
C VAL A 201 -10.85 -3.21 -23.24
N ARG A 202 -11.30 -2.02 -22.89
CA ARG A 202 -10.65 -0.76 -23.27
C ARG A 202 -10.10 -0.03 -22.06
N TYR A 203 -10.84 -0.05 -20.94
CA TYR A 203 -10.46 0.68 -19.73
C TYR A 203 -10.03 -0.27 -18.62
N PHE A 204 -8.85 -0.02 -18.08
CA PHE A 204 -8.37 -0.54 -16.81
C PHE A 204 -8.49 0.57 -15.77
N VAL A 205 -9.54 0.51 -14.96
CA VAL A 205 -9.86 1.57 -14.00
C VAL A 205 -9.23 1.29 -12.65
N VAL A 206 -8.65 2.32 -12.04
CA VAL A 206 -8.07 2.31 -10.69
C VAL A 206 -8.62 3.45 -9.86
N ALA A 207 -8.55 3.35 -8.53
CA ALA A 207 -8.96 4.42 -7.60
C ALA A 207 -7.84 4.81 -6.61
N CYS A 208 -6.58 4.58 -7.01
CA CYS A 208 -5.40 4.80 -6.18
C CYS A 208 -4.31 5.46 -7.04
N PRO A 209 -3.73 6.60 -6.62
CA PRO A 209 -2.70 7.30 -7.40
C PRO A 209 -1.45 6.45 -7.69
N LYS A 210 -1.08 5.55 -6.77
CA LYS A 210 0.06 4.64 -6.98
C LYS A 210 -0.23 3.65 -8.09
N ASP A 211 -1.46 3.16 -8.16
CA ASP A 211 -1.89 2.21 -9.18
C ASP A 211 -1.82 2.87 -10.56
N VAL A 212 -2.23 4.14 -10.69
CA VAL A 212 -2.09 4.90 -11.94
C VAL A 212 -0.66 4.86 -12.44
N THR A 213 0.32 5.20 -11.60
CA THR A 213 1.74 5.18 -11.96
C THR A 213 2.19 3.77 -12.36
N MET A 214 1.93 2.76 -11.52
CA MET A 214 2.42 1.40 -11.74
C MET A 214 1.81 0.75 -12.99
N TYR A 215 0.52 0.97 -13.24
CA TYR A 215 -0.16 0.35 -14.37
C TYR A 215 0.09 1.08 -15.67
N ARG A 216 0.23 2.41 -15.67
CA ARG A 216 0.67 3.15 -16.86
C ARG A 216 2.09 2.76 -17.26
N ASP A 217 2.98 2.58 -16.29
CA ASP A 217 4.33 2.05 -16.54
C ASP A 217 4.27 0.62 -17.09
N ALA A 218 3.50 -0.27 -16.44
CA ALA A 218 3.35 -1.65 -16.90
C ALA A 218 2.81 -1.76 -18.34
N VAL A 219 1.83 -0.95 -18.74
CA VAL A 219 1.32 -0.93 -20.12
C VAL A 219 2.42 -0.56 -21.11
N LYS A 220 3.31 0.38 -20.76
CA LYS A 220 4.44 0.78 -21.61
C LYS A 220 5.52 -0.30 -21.66
N THR A 221 5.95 -0.79 -20.51
CA THR A 221 7.06 -1.77 -20.42
C THR A 221 6.70 -3.13 -21.02
N SER A 222 5.42 -3.53 -20.96
CA SER A 222 4.91 -4.74 -21.59
C SER A 222 4.48 -4.57 -23.06
N GLY A 223 4.63 -3.37 -23.64
CA GLY A 223 4.32 -3.09 -25.05
C GLY A 223 2.82 -3.18 -25.39
N GLN A 224 1.94 -2.85 -24.44
CA GLN A 224 0.48 -2.96 -24.58
C GLN A 224 -0.20 -1.61 -24.86
N GLU A 225 0.59 -0.60 -25.24
CA GLU A 225 0.09 0.73 -25.60
C GLU A 225 -0.96 0.63 -26.72
N GLY A 226 -2.05 1.39 -26.59
CA GLY A 226 -3.16 1.40 -27.55
C GLY A 226 -4.15 0.23 -27.43
N ARG A 227 -3.79 -0.87 -26.76
CA ARG A 227 -4.70 -2.01 -26.51
C ARG A 227 -5.62 -1.78 -25.31
N ILE A 228 -5.08 -1.25 -24.22
CA ILE A 228 -5.80 -0.94 -22.99
C ILE A 228 -5.35 0.41 -22.44
N GLU A 229 -6.27 1.18 -21.86
CA GLU A 229 -6.00 2.48 -21.28
C GLU A 229 -6.20 2.44 -19.77
N VAL A 230 -5.20 2.89 -19.01
CA VAL A 230 -5.28 3.00 -17.55
C VAL A 230 -5.88 4.35 -17.19
N LYS A 231 -7.08 4.31 -16.60
CA LYS A 231 -7.83 5.48 -16.17
C LYS A 231 -7.92 5.52 -14.65
N GLU A 232 -7.68 6.68 -14.05
CA GLU A 232 -8.16 6.93 -12.69
C GLU A 232 -9.68 7.10 -12.74
N LEU A 233 -10.40 6.57 -11.75
CA LEU A 233 -11.85 6.61 -11.71
C LEU A 233 -12.41 8.03 -11.88
N ILE A 234 -11.75 9.07 -11.34
CA ILE A 234 -12.16 10.46 -11.53
C ILE A 234 -12.03 10.93 -12.98
N GLU A 235 -11.04 10.45 -13.73
CA GLU A 235 -10.89 10.75 -15.17
C GLU A 235 -12.06 10.14 -15.96
N VAL A 236 -12.54 8.96 -15.54
CA VAL A 236 -13.71 8.31 -16.15
C VAL A 236 -14.99 9.09 -15.84
N VAL A 237 -15.13 9.60 -14.62
CA VAL A 237 -16.23 10.48 -14.24
C VAL A 237 -16.18 11.77 -15.07
N GLU A 238 -15.01 12.40 -15.18
CA GLU A 238 -14.80 13.62 -15.96
C GLU A 238 -15.20 13.45 -17.44
N GLU A 239 -14.85 12.32 -18.06
CA GLU A 239 -15.23 11.99 -19.44
C GLU A 239 -16.75 11.88 -19.61
N ALA A 240 -17.47 11.45 -18.58
CA ALA A 240 -18.92 11.24 -18.63
C ALA A 240 -19.73 12.52 -18.32
N ILE A 241 -19.15 13.48 -17.59
CA ILE A 241 -19.80 14.75 -17.26
C ILE A 241 -19.52 15.86 -18.27
N SER A 242 -18.44 15.73 -19.05
CA SER A 242 -18.06 16.65 -20.13
C SER A 242 -18.89 16.41 -21.39
#